data_AF-G9YBE2-F1
#
_entry.id   AF-G9YBE2-F1
#
_cell.length_a   1.000
_cell.length_b   1.000
_cell.length_c   1.000
_cell.angle_alpha   90.00
_cell.angle_beta   90.00
_cell.angle_gamma   90.00
#
_symmetry.space_group_name_H-M   'P 1'
#
loop_
_entity.id
_entity.type
_entity.pdbx_description
1 polymer ?
#
loop_
_entity_poly.entity_id
_entity_poly.type
_entity_poly.pdbx_seq_one_letter_code
_entity_poly.pdbx_strand_id
1 'polypeptide(L)' 'MDIAGDVYVLLYSESQSCFHIEKMGIMLRNNYRIFVNSRKVDYIPLAVAHTIDELEEVKAELVKARAKVLEDN' A
#
# COMPACT_ATOMS: atom_id res chain seq x y z
N MET A 1 19.81 0.26 -6.32
CA MET A 1 18.90 1.24 -6.91
C MET A 1 18.45 2.15 -5.78
N ASP A 2 19.03 3.34 -5.70
CA ASP A 2 18.56 4.39 -4.81
C ASP A 2 17.57 5.23 -5.59
N ILE A 3 16.33 5.29 -5.11
CA ILE A 3 15.27 6.08 -5.71
C ILE A 3 15.31 7.44 -5.01
N ALA A 4 15.85 8.45 -5.69
CA ALA A 4 15.93 9.80 -5.14
C ALA A 4 14.53 10.40 -5.00
N GLY A 5 14.18 10.85 -3.79
CA GLY A 5 12.85 11.32 -3.42
C GLY A 5 12.03 10.21 -2.77
N ASP A 6 12.17 10.02 -1.45
CA ASP A 6 11.44 9.01 -0.69
C ASP A 6 9.94 9.35 -0.64
N VAL A 7 9.20 8.96 -1.67
CA VAL A 7 7.74 8.90 -1.62
C VAL A 7 7.30 7.66 -0.84
N TYR A 8 6.16 7.77 -0.18
CA TYR A 8 5.51 6.71 0.58
C TYR A 8 4.44 6.04 -0.28
N VAL A 9 4.17 4.77 -0.03
CA VAL A 9 3.15 3.98 -0.70
C VAL A 9 2.21 3.40 0.34
N LEU A 10 0.90 3.58 0.14
CA LEU A 10 -0.14 2.89 0.88
C LEU A 10 -0.44 1.55 0.20
N LEU A 11 -0.29 0.47 0.95
CA LEU A 11 -0.54 -0.90 0.54
C LEU A 11 -1.71 -1.47 1.34
N TYR A 12 -2.46 -2.41 0.74
CA TYR A 12 -3.45 -3.23 1.44
C TYR A 12 -3.12 -4.72 1.25
N SER A 13 -3.17 -5.50 2.33
CA SER A 13 -3.12 -6.97 2.28
C SER A 13 -4.51 -7.51 2.53
N GLU A 14 -5.05 -8.27 1.58
CA GLU A 14 -6.37 -8.88 1.70
C GLU A 14 -6.38 -9.99 2.77
N SER A 15 -5.36 -10.84 2.77
CA SER A 15 -5.17 -11.97 3.68
C SER A 15 -5.00 -11.55 5.14
N GLN A 16 -4.37 -10.40 5.38
CA GLN A 16 -4.22 -9.83 6.73
C GLN A 16 -5.29 -8.78 7.06
N SER A 17 -6.10 -8.39 6.07
CA SER A 17 -7.10 -7.33 6.15
C SER A 17 -6.57 -6.04 6.79
N CYS A 18 -5.38 -5.60 6.39
CA CYS A 18 -4.71 -4.45 6.99
C CYS A 18 -4.00 -3.57 5.95
N PHE A 19 -3.78 -2.30 6.34
CA PHE A 19 -3.04 -1.33 5.55
C PHE A 19 -1.58 -1.24 6.03
N HIS A 20 -0.67 -1.00 5.09
CA HIS A 20 0.73 -0.70 5.38
C HIS A 20 1.16 0.56 4.64
N ILE A 21 1.99 1.39 5.29
CA ILE A 21 2.67 2.50 4.66
C ILE A 21 4.16 2.23 4.71
N GLU A 22 4.81 2.24 3.54
CA GLU A 22 6.26 2.10 3.45
C GLU A 22 6.85 3.01 2.37
N LYS A 23 8.15 3.27 2.44
CA LYS A 23 8.85 4.01 1.39
C LYS A 23 8.83 3.20 0.09
N MET A 24 8.59 3.84 -1.04
CA MET A 24 8.51 3.18 -2.35
C MET A 24 9.78 2.38 -2.69
N GLY A 25 10.96 2.89 -2.32
CA GLY A 25 12.22 2.16 -2.52
C GLY A 25 12.32 0.86 -1.70
N ILE A 26 11.75 0.85 -0.49
CA ILE A 26 11.68 -0.36 0.35
C ILE A 26 10.70 -1.36 -0.26
N MET A 27 9.51 -0.89 -0.64
CA MET A 27 8.49 -1.69 -1.32
C MET A 27 9.03 -2.39 -2.57
N LEU A 28 9.66 -1.63 -3.47
CA LEU A 28 10.21 -2.17 -4.72
C LEU A 28 11.33 -3.19 -4.45
N ARG A 29 12.18 -2.94 -3.46
CA ARG A 29 13.23 -3.89 -3.05
C ARG A 29 12.64 -5.19 -2.50
N ASN A 30 11.57 -5.09 -1.71
CA ASN A 30 10.87 -6.26 -1.16
C ASN A 30 10.18 -7.04 -2.29
N ASN A 31 9.47 -6.36 -3.19
CA ASN A 31 8.81 -6.98 -4.34
C ASN A 31 9.80 -7.70 -5.26
N TYR A 32 10.95 -7.08 -5.53
CA TYR A 32 12.03 -7.73 -6.28
C TYR A 32 12.46 -9.06 -5.63
N ARG A 33 12.69 -9.06 -4.32
CA ARG A 33 13.08 -10.28 -3.58
C ARG A 33 11.96 -11.32 -3.57
N ILE A 34 10.72 -10.91 -3.42
CA ILE A 34 9.55 -11.80 -3.44
C ILE A 34 9.45 -12.48 -4.81
N PHE A 35 9.58 -11.71 -5.89
CA PHE A 35 9.56 -12.21 -7.27
C PHE A 35 10.67 -13.24 -7.52
N VAL A 36 11.93 -12.91 -7.19
CA VAL A 36 13.07 -13.81 -7.40
C VAL A 36 12.93 -15.12 -6.61
N ASN A 37 12.33 -15.06 -5.42
CA ASN A 37 12.13 -16.24 -4.58
C ASN A 37 10.80 -16.97 -4.84
N SER A 38 10.03 -16.58 -5.86
CA SER A 38 8.71 -17.15 -6.17
C SER A 38 7.76 -17.19 -4.96
N ARG A 39 7.87 -16.20 -4.06
CA ARG A 39 6.99 -16.09 -2.89
C ARG A 39 5.67 -15.47 -3.31
N LYS A 40 4.56 -16.01 -2.80
CA LYS A 40 3.24 -15.41 -2.96
C LYS A 40 3.03 -14.35 -1.88
N VAL A 41 2.56 -13.18 -2.28
CA VAL A 41 2.13 -12.06 -1.42
C VAL A 41 0.91 -11.41 -2.06
N ASP A 42 0.18 -10.62 -1.28
CA ASP A 42 -1.09 -10.00 -1.67
C ASP A 42 -1.12 -8.49 -1.35
N TYR A 43 0.05 -7.85 -1.26
CA TYR A 43 0.13 -6.41 -1.05
C TYR A 43 -0.27 -5.67 -2.33
N ILE A 44 -1.42 -5.01 -2.29
CA ILE A 44 -1.96 -4.18 -3.37
C ILE A 44 -1.60 -2.72 -3.11
N PRO A 45 -0.83 -2.05 -3.98
CA PRO A 45 -0.62 -0.60 -3.90
C PRO A 45 -1.87 0.17 -4.24
N LEU A 46 -2.27 1.09 -3.36
CA LEU A 46 -3.48 1.89 -3.49
C LEU A 46 -3.21 3.38 -3.72
N ALA A 47 -2.12 3.93 -3.14
CA ALA A 47 -1.76 5.33 -3.31
C ALA A 47 -0.26 5.58 -3.10
N VAL A 48 0.25 6.69 -3.62
CA VAL A 48 1.63 7.18 -3.46
C VAL A 48 1.59 8.66 -3.11
N ALA A 49 2.36 9.08 -2.10
CA ALA A 49 2.42 10.49 -1.69
C ALA A 49 3.79 10.87 -1.13
N HIS A 50 4.04 12.18 -0.95
CA HIS A 50 5.32 12.67 -0.43
C HIS A 50 5.40 12.60 1.10
N THR A 51 4.26 12.49 1.77
CA THR A 51 4.16 12.39 3.24
C THR A 51 3.27 11.22 3.67
N ILE A 52 3.43 10.80 4.92
CA ILE A 52 2.58 9.77 5.53
C ILE A 52 1.17 10.31 5.80
N ASP A 53 1.06 11.59 6.18
CA ASP A 53 -0.23 12.23 6.50
C ASP A 53 -1.17 12.22 5.29
N GLU A 54 -0.67 12.55 4.09
CA GLU A 54 -1.43 12.44 2.83
C GLU A 54 -1.97 11.01 2.61
N LEU A 55 -1.20 9.98 2.95
CA LEU A 55 -1.65 8.59 2.80
C LEU A 55 -2.66 8.16 3.88
N GLU A 56 -2.56 8.70 5.08
CA GLU A 56 -3.55 8.46 6.14
C GLU A 56 -4.91 9.13 5.80
N GLU A 57 -4.89 10.29 5.14
CA GLU A 57 -6.10 10.92 4.59
C GLU A 57 -6.74 10.01 3.52
N VAL A 58 -5.96 9.55 2.55
CA VAL A 58 -6.44 8.62 1.50
C VAL A 58 -6.98 7.33 2.11
N LYS A 59 -6.29 6.76 3.12
CA LYS A 59 -6.75 5.57 3.83
C LYS A 59 -8.10 5.79 4.50
N ALA A 60 -8.32 6.94 5.13
CA ALA A 60 -9.61 7.27 5.75
C ALA A 60 -10.73 7.36 4.70
N GLU A 61 -10.47 7.92 3.54
CA GLU A 61 -11.43 7.96 2.42
C GLU A 61 -11.75 6.56 1.88
N LEU A 62 -10.73 5.71 1.71
CA LEU A 62 -10.91 4.32 1.25
C LEU A 62 -11.75 3.49 2.22
N VAL A 63 -11.52 3.64 3.53
CA VAL A 63 -12.32 2.95 4.57
C VAL A 63 -13.79 3.38 4.49
N LYS A 64 -14.06 4.68 4.37
CA LYS A 64 -15.43 5.21 4.20
C LYS A 64 -16.09 4.70 2.92
N ALA A 65 -15.36 4.73 1.80
CA ALA A 65 -15.86 4.26 0.51
C ALA A 65 -16.22 2.76 0.55
N ARG A 66 -15.37 1.94 1.18
CA ARG A 66 -15.63 0.51 1.34
C ARG A 66 -16.83 0.23 2.23
N ALA A 67 -16.98 0.96 3.34
CA ALA A 67 -18.15 0.81 4.22
C ALA A 67 -19.45 1.09 3.46
N LYS A 68 -19.48 2.16 2.65
CA LYS A 68 -20.64 2.50 1.82
C LYS A 68 -20.98 1.40 0.81
N VAL A 69 -19.98 0.84 0.11
CA VAL A 69 -20.21 -0.26 -0.84
C VAL A 69 -20.80 -1.49 -0.14
N LEU A 70 -20.42 -1.76 1.12
CA LEU A 70 -20.98 -2.87 1.89
C LEU A 70 -22.41 -2.62 2.38
N GLU A 71 -22.81 -1.35 2.59
CA GLU A 71 -24.18 -0.98 2.93
C GLU A 71 -25.13 -1.06 1.72
N ASP A 72 -24.60 -0.83 0.51
CA ASP A 72 -25.36 -0.86 -0.74
C ASP A 72 -25.54 -2.27 -1.34
N ASN A 73 -24.89 -3.31 -0.78
CA ASN A 73 -24.96 -4.72 -1.21
C ASN A 73 -25.76 -5.59 -0.22
#